data_AF-A0A2K3DXH5-F1
#
_entry.id   AF-A0A2K3DXH5-F1
#
_cell.length_a   1.000
_cell.length_b   1.000
_cell.length_c   1.000
_cell.angle_alpha   90.00
_cell.angle_beta   90.00
_cell.angle_gamma   90.00
#
_symmetry.space_group_name_H-M   'P 1'
#
loop_
_entity.id
_entity.type
_entity.pdbx_description
1 polymer ?
#
loop_
_entity_poly.entity_id
_entity_poly.type
_entity_poly.pdbx_seq_one_letter_code
_entity_poly.pdbx_strand_id
1 'polypeptide(L)'
;MTALASSRRRGVPAAGAAAAQLPRLLLLAAAAVVLCPGWVAAQPSDPLDQLVSQLNTTAAAAASPVGSFTPAGPPPGWLRGRTTYYGGPDFLSAAYDPARGEGSFGILTFGSCGYTNTPGGTLPFPRDAVAASADADYDYPGSCGRCYQVKCVDGAVAANSTSYVRITNGTYDGDRFRPYLPAIKVVRDTRNRTWPGNPGEGQGLQVVKCWDTNKVITVRIIDSCPCRQVLKEGAPGVAKGGEVRRQEWCCGGQNHFDLSYFAFEDLAHPVYGVMGVDYRPVDCDSGAPLPLPPAPGYVSTTVYDGGIRPGWGWYTYSAGSADLAVPGAGLSNDSATCVQLSPGGGLTFRCRACGITPGYQPFAGASGLSLWIRPNSNSSDPFASSTPNNTLPPLKLFVTSDDRDAPNANGTIRYCFNEVYFNSTSPAATRPVPGSNNTWYQMSVPLSAFKCEGAVATEQLNRFDLQNVAERDAFFCLDKVAITAAGSGGGGGGGGGGGGRSSNATGS
;
A
#
# COMPACT_ATOMS: atom_id res chain seq x y z
N MET A 1 8.24 17.07 -44.44
CA MET A 1 8.71 16.70 -45.79
C MET A 1 8.42 15.22 -45.98
N THR A 2 7.59 14.91 -46.99
CA THR A 2 7.47 13.68 -47.80
C THR A 2 8.19 12.40 -47.30
N ALA A 3 7.60 11.19 -47.24
CA ALA A 3 6.54 10.64 -48.08
C ALA A 3 5.95 9.29 -47.56
N LEU A 4 4.68 9.09 -47.94
CA LEU A 4 4.03 7.90 -48.52
C LEU A 4 3.66 6.65 -47.68
N ALA A 5 2.34 6.51 -47.62
CA ALA A 5 1.45 5.39 -47.35
C ALA A 5 1.75 4.06 -48.07
N SER A 6 1.25 2.95 -47.50
CA SER A 6 0.35 2.02 -48.22
C SER A 6 -0.31 1.00 -47.28
N SER A 7 -1.60 0.78 -47.54
CA SER A 7 -2.54 -0.12 -46.86
C SER A 7 -2.31 -1.61 -47.15
N ARG A 8 -2.83 -2.51 -46.29
CA ARG A 8 -3.74 -3.60 -46.73
C ARG A 8 -4.52 -4.21 -45.56
N ARG A 9 -5.83 -4.37 -45.79
CA ARG A 9 -6.84 -5.07 -45.00
C ARG A 9 -6.84 -6.58 -45.29
N ARG A 10 -7.62 -7.29 -44.45
CA ARG A 10 -8.24 -8.65 -44.58
C ARG A 10 -7.41 -9.76 -43.89
N GLY A 11 -7.98 -10.68 -43.13
CA GLY A 11 -9.40 -10.95 -42.86
C GLY A 11 -9.56 -11.99 -41.75
N VAL A 12 -10.78 -12.02 -41.21
CA VAL A 12 -11.33 -13.02 -40.29
C VAL A 12 -11.49 -14.37 -41.02
N PRO A 13 -11.42 -15.50 -40.30
CA PRO A 13 -12.39 -16.54 -40.53
C PRO A 13 -13.10 -16.97 -39.23
N ALA A 14 -14.41 -17.14 -39.36
CA ALA A 14 -15.28 -17.85 -38.44
C ALA A 14 -15.70 -19.17 -39.10
N ALA A 15 -15.65 -20.27 -38.34
CA ALA A 15 -16.36 -21.56 -38.48
C ALA A 15 -15.68 -22.52 -37.48
N GLY A 16 -16.32 -23.45 -36.80
CA GLY A 16 -17.67 -24.00 -36.83
C GLY A 16 -17.67 -25.24 -35.93
N ALA A 17 -18.86 -25.53 -35.39
CA ALA A 17 -19.31 -26.66 -34.59
C ALA A 17 -18.51 -27.98 -34.52
N ALA A 18 -18.51 -28.62 -33.35
CA ALA A 18 -18.86 -30.04 -33.21
C ALA A 18 -19.30 -30.36 -31.77
N ALA A 19 -20.54 -30.81 -31.64
CA ALA A 19 -21.08 -31.45 -30.46
C ALA A 19 -20.58 -32.91 -30.38
N ALA A 20 -20.31 -33.40 -29.17
CA ALA A 20 -20.30 -34.84 -28.89
C ALA A 20 -20.96 -35.07 -27.53
N GLN A 21 -21.94 -35.97 -27.56
CA GLN A 21 -22.85 -36.34 -26.50
C GLN A 21 -22.51 -37.74 -25.96
N LEU A 22 -22.87 -37.96 -24.68
CA LEU A 22 -23.27 -39.21 -23.98
C LEU A 22 -22.16 -40.15 -23.44
N PRO A 23 -22.44 -41.04 -22.44
CA PRO A 23 -23.50 -41.01 -21.41
C PRO A 23 -23.13 -41.50 -19.98
N ARG A 24 -23.97 -41.08 -19.01
CA ARG A 24 -24.65 -41.85 -17.92
C ARG A 24 -23.92 -42.42 -16.67
N LEU A 25 -24.57 -42.06 -15.55
CA LEU A 25 -25.00 -42.86 -14.36
C LEU A 25 -24.00 -43.17 -13.22
N LEU A 26 -24.27 -42.59 -12.03
CA LEU A 26 -24.74 -43.29 -10.80
C LEU A 26 -25.16 -42.21 -9.76
N LEU A 27 -26.45 -41.93 -9.58
CA LEU A 27 -27.33 -42.37 -8.47
C LEU A 27 -26.76 -42.34 -7.03
N LEU A 28 -27.27 -41.34 -6.28
CA LEU A 28 -27.97 -41.40 -4.98
C LEU A 28 -27.29 -42.05 -3.76
N ALA A 29 -27.10 -41.24 -2.70
CA ALA A 29 -27.87 -41.41 -1.46
C ALA A 29 -27.71 -40.17 -0.55
N ALA A 30 -28.82 -39.48 -0.32
CA ALA A 30 -28.99 -38.53 0.77
C ALA A 30 -29.46 -39.29 2.02
N ALA A 31 -28.89 -38.98 3.18
CA ALA A 31 -29.45 -39.37 4.47
C ALA A 31 -29.62 -38.12 5.32
N ALA A 32 -30.88 -37.71 5.48
CA ALA A 32 -31.31 -36.77 6.49
C ALA A 32 -31.44 -37.50 7.83
N VAL A 33 -30.91 -36.91 8.91
CA VAL A 33 -31.26 -37.30 10.28
C VAL A 33 -31.71 -36.04 11.01
N VAL A 34 -33.00 -36.02 11.31
CA VAL A 34 -33.62 -35.15 12.32
C VAL A 34 -33.54 -35.89 13.65
N LEU A 35 -33.09 -35.25 14.73
CA LEU A 35 -33.56 -35.52 16.10
C LEU A 35 -33.30 -34.31 17.01
N CYS A 36 -34.25 -34.09 17.92
CA CYS A 36 -34.48 -32.97 18.85
C CYS A 36 -33.52 -32.90 20.06
N PRO A 37 -33.59 -31.84 20.91
CA PRO A 37 -32.54 -31.42 21.82
C PRO A 37 -32.67 -32.02 23.23
N GLY A 38 -31.55 -32.16 23.94
CA GLY A 38 -31.56 -32.44 25.37
C GLY A 38 -30.20 -32.81 25.98
N TRP A 39 -29.78 -31.96 26.91
CA TRP A 39 -29.02 -32.25 28.14
C TRP A 39 -27.49 -32.33 28.12
N VAL A 40 -26.95 -31.53 29.04
CA VAL A 40 -25.57 -31.37 29.47
C VAL A 40 -25.13 -32.57 30.31
N ALA A 41 -23.95 -33.11 30.03
CA ALA A 41 -23.16 -33.83 31.01
C ALA A 41 -21.67 -33.66 30.70
N ALA A 42 -20.94 -33.07 31.64
CA ALA A 42 -19.49 -33.02 31.63
C ALA A 42 -18.92 -34.46 31.64
N GLN A 43 -17.93 -34.70 30.78
CA GLN A 43 -17.14 -35.94 30.77
C GLN A 43 -15.67 -35.60 31.03
N PRO A 44 -14.93 -36.51 31.68
CA PRO A 44 -13.61 -36.26 32.26
C PRO A 44 -12.51 -36.28 31.20
N SER A 45 -11.48 -35.47 31.41
CA SER A 45 -10.26 -35.44 30.61
C SER A 45 -9.53 -36.79 30.63
N ASP A 46 -9.21 -37.28 29.43
CA ASP A 46 -8.51 -38.53 29.13
C ASP A 46 -7.05 -38.53 29.65
N PRO A 47 -6.47 -39.65 30.14
CA PRO A 47 -5.10 -39.69 30.69
C PRO A 47 -3.98 -39.56 29.66
N LEU A 48 -4.30 -39.36 28.37
CA LEU A 48 -3.31 -39.22 27.29
C LEU A 48 -2.75 -37.79 27.17
N ASP A 49 -3.40 -36.78 27.76
CA ASP A 49 -2.91 -35.39 27.76
C ASP A 49 -1.78 -35.13 28.78
N GLN A 50 -1.56 -36.03 29.74
CA GLN A 50 -0.45 -35.89 30.71
C GLN A 50 0.87 -36.51 30.25
N LEU A 51 0.90 -37.32 29.18
CA LEU A 51 2.14 -37.91 28.67
C LEU A 51 2.91 -36.98 27.71
N VAL A 52 2.25 -36.00 27.10
CA VAL A 52 2.91 -34.99 26.24
C VAL A 52 3.56 -33.86 27.06
N SER A 53 3.15 -33.70 28.33
CA SER A 53 3.68 -32.65 29.22
C SER A 53 4.99 -33.02 29.96
N GLN A 54 5.48 -34.27 29.87
CA GLN A 54 6.65 -34.72 30.64
C GLN A 54 7.86 -35.19 29.82
N LEU A 55 7.83 -35.08 28.48
CA LEU A 55 8.98 -35.40 27.63
C LEU A 55 9.86 -34.19 27.24
N ASN A 56 9.62 -33.01 27.80
CA ASN A 56 10.35 -31.78 27.47
C ASN A 56 11.42 -31.34 28.49
N THR A 57 11.91 -32.22 29.35
CA THR A 57 12.96 -31.88 30.33
C THR A 57 14.16 -32.81 30.28
N THR A 58 14.79 -32.95 29.10
CA THR A 58 16.25 -33.14 28.93
C THR A 58 16.65 -33.08 27.45
N ALA A 59 16.10 -32.13 26.68
CA ALA A 59 16.83 -31.68 25.49
C ALA A 59 17.92 -30.74 25.99
N ALA A 60 19.15 -31.24 26.11
CA ALA A 60 20.30 -30.38 26.18
C ALA A 60 20.17 -29.37 25.05
N ALA A 61 19.95 -28.09 25.41
CA ALA A 61 19.92 -27.00 24.47
C ALA A 61 21.26 -27.02 23.74
N ALA A 62 21.28 -27.56 22.52
CA ALA A 62 22.34 -27.27 21.58
C ALA A 62 22.26 -25.75 21.39
N ALA A 63 23.15 -25.03 22.07
CA ALA A 63 23.23 -23.59 21.96
C ALA A 63 23.29 -23.24 20.48
N SER A 64 22.30 -22.47 20.00
CA SER A 64 22.39 -21.85 18.68
C SER A 64 23.77 -21.18 18.61
N PRO A 65 24.55 -21.40 17.52
CA PRO A 65 25.94 -20.93 17.40
C PRO A 65 26.06 -19.39 17.32
N VAL A 66 25.00 -18.66 17.67
CA VAL A 66 24.87 -17.20 17.60
C VAL A 66 25.25 -16.53 18.92
N GLY A 67 25.30 -17.28 20.04
CA GLY A 67 25.90 -16.89 21.33
C GLY A 67 25.85 -15.39 21.64
N SER A 68 27.00 -14.72 21.50
CA SER A 68 27.23 -13.31 21.83
C SER A 68 26.52 -12.27 20.95
N PHE A 69 25.91 -12.69 19.83
CA PHE A 69 25.23 -11.80 18.89
C PHE A 69 23.71 -11.96 18.92
N THR A 70 23.17 -12.70 19.87
CA THR A 70 21.72 -12.86 20.02
C THR A 70 21.09 -11.49 20.31
N PRO A 71 20.18 -10.99 19.45
CA PRO A 71 19.54 -9.71 19.68
C PRO A 71 18.61 -9.78 20.90
N ALA A 72 18.47 -8.68 21.64
CA ALA A 72 17.44 -8.57 22.67
C ALA A 72 16.04 -8.82 22.08
N GLY A 73 15.07 -9.24 22.90
CA GLY A 73 13.67 -9.34 22.48
C GLY A 73 13.05 -7.97 22.19
N PRO A 74 11.97 -7.91 21.38
CA PRO A 74 11.28 -6.65 21.12
C PRO A 74 10.66 -6.10 22.43
N PRO A 75 10.75 -4.78 22.70
CA PRO A 75 10.09 -4.20 23.86
C PRO A 75 8.56 -4.31 23.79
N PRO A 76 7.84 -4.14 24.93
CA PRO A 76 6.38 -4.13 24.93
C PRO A 76 5.81 -3.12 23.94
N GLY A 77 4.81 -3.54 23.16
CA GLY A 77 4.20 -2.71 22.13
C GLY A 77 5.01 -2.60 20.82
N TRP A 78 6.05 -3.41 20.66
CA TRP A 78 6.84 -3.54 19.43
C TRP A 78 6.86 -4.99 18.94
N LEU A 79 6.98 -5.14 17.63
CA LEU A 79 7.11 -6.41 16.93
C LEU A 79 8.52 -6.54 16.37
N ARG A 80 9.06 -7.75 16.35
CA ARG A 80 10.33 -8.05 15.67
C ARG A 80 10.06 -8.26 14.19
N GLY A 81 10.84 -7.60 13.34
CA GLY A 81 10.89 -7.85 11.91
C GLY A 81 12.31 -7.72 11.39
N ARG A 82 12.42 -7.64 10.06
CA ARG A 82 13.66 -7.29 9.37
C ARG A 82 13.38 -6.28 8.27
N THR A 83 14.44 -5.69 7.75
CA THR A 83 14.33 -4.81 6.60
C THR A 83 15.53 -4.94 5.69
N THR A 84 15.30 -4.80 4.39
CA THR A 84 16.31 -4.41 3.40
C THR A 84 16.05 -2.97 2.96
N TYR A 85 16.66 -2.52 1.87
CA TYR A 85 16.34 -1.21 1.31
C TYR A 85 16.27 -1.20 -0.21
N TYR A 86 15.60 -0.18 -0.72
CA TYR A 86 15.45 0.11 -2.15
C TYR A 86 15.58 1.62 -2.41
N GLY A 87 15.81 1.98 -3.67
CA GLY A 87 16.37 3.26 -4.08
C GLY A 87 17.81 3.45 -3.61
N GLY A 88 18.33 4.67 -3.76
CA GLY A 88 19.65 5.05 -3.29
C GLY A 88 20.35 6.02 -4.23
N PRO A 89 21.55 6.50 -3.86
CA PRO A 89 22.38 7.33 -4.72
C PRO A 89 23.09 6.47 -5.79
N ASP A 90 23.37 7.07 -6.95
CA ASP A 90 23.96 6.39 -8.10
C ASP A 90 25.28 5.67 -7.79
N PHE A 91 26.11 6.25 -6.90
CA PHE A 91 27.39 5.63 -6.53
C PHE A 91 27.20 4.27 -5.84
N LEU A 92 26.12 4.08 -5.09
CA LEU A 92 25.83 2.80 -4.45
C LEU A 92 25.26 1.83 -5.48
N SER A 93 24.33 2.28 -6.32
CA SER A 93 23.80 1.47 -7.42
C SER A 93 24.91 0.91 -8.31
N ALA A 94 25.82 1.78 -8.75
CA ALA A 94 26.97 1.42 -9.56
C ALA A 94 27.88 0.36 -8.91
N ALA A 95 27.94 0.30 -7.57
CA ALA A 95 28.73 -0.72 -6.87
C ALA A 95 28.10 -2.13 -6.92
N TYR A 96 26.80 -2.24 -7.19
CA TYR A 96 26.07 -3.52 -7.26
C TYR A 96 25.69 -3.91 -8.68
N ASP A 97 25.63 -2.95 -9.60
CA ASP A 97 25.27 -3.18 -11.00
C ASP A 97 26.11 -4.30 -11.66
N PRO A 98 27.42 -4.47 -11.41
CA PRO A 98 28.19 -5.61 -11.94
C PRO A 98 27.68 -6.98 -11.48
N ALA A 99 27.03 -7.06 -10.32
CA ALA A 99 26.53 -8.30 -9.73
C ALA A 99 25.02 -8.52 -9.95
N ARG A 100 24.24 -7.45 -10.20
CA ARG A 100 22.77 -7.51 -10.24
C ARG A 100 22.13 -6.84 -11.48
N GLY A 101 22.88 -6.09 -12.29
CA GLY A 101 22.41 -5.33 -13.46
C GLY A 101 22.05 -3.87 -13.11
N GLU A 102 22.01 -2.97 -14.11
CA GLU A 102 21.68 -1.55 -13.88
C GLU A 102 20.33 -1.36 -13.17
N GLY A 103 20.20 -0.39 -12.25
CA GLY A 103 18.90 -0.12 -11.61
C GLY A 103 18.43 -1.19 -10.60
N SER A 104 19.38 -1.99 -10.09
CA SER A 104 19.16 -3.08 -9.14
C SER A 104 18.50 -2.73 -7.81
N PHE A 105 18.37 -1.44 -7.50
CA PHE A 105 17.78 -0.97 -6.25
C PHE A 105 16.33 -0.51 -6.39
N GLY A 106 15.71 -0.58 -7.57
CA GLY A 106 14.34 -0.11 -7.76
C GLY A 106 14.21 1.41 -7.68
N ILE A 107 12.99 1.91 -7.93
CA ILE A 107 12.71 3.34 -8.09
C ILE A 107 11.64 3.76 -7.08
N LEU A 108 11.99 4.66 -6.16
CA LEU A 108 11.08 5.12 -5.10
C LEU A 108 9.80 5.76 -5.64
N THR A 109 9.90 6.47 -6.76
CA THR A 109 8.82 7.34 -7.25
C THR A 109 7.73 6.63 -8.03
N PHE A 110 7.86 5.32 -8.32
CA PHE A 110 6.87 4.53 -9.08
C PHE A 110 6.42 3.29 -8.31
N GLY A 111 6.19 3.47 -7.01
CA GLY A 111 5.75 2.41 -6.12
C GLY A 111 4.33 1.92 -6.43
N SER A 112 4.04 0.69 -6.02
CA SER A 112 2.79 0.01 -6.30
C SER A 112 1.56 0.60 -5.62
N CYS A 113 1.69 1.57 -4.70
CA CYS A 113 0.56 2.35 -4.17
C CYS A 113 0.17 3.54 -5.05
N GLY A 114 0.97 3.82 -6.10
CA GLY A 114 0.66 4.76 -7.16
C GLY A 114 0.88 6.24 -6.84
N TYR A 115 1.52 6.57 -5.70
CA TYR A 115 1.77 7.94 -5.22
C TYR A 115 2.82 8.73 -6.03
N THR A 116 2.75 8.66 -7.35
CA THR A 116 3.66 9.30 -8.29
C THR A 116 3.04 10.57 -8.84
N ASN A 117 3.68 11.71 -8.59
CA ASN A 117 3.27 12.95 -9.23
C ASN A 117 3.79 13.02 -10.67
N THR A 118 2.98 13.56 -11.57
CA THR A 118 3.28 13.72 -13.01
C THR A 118 2.88 15.11 -13.51
N PRO A 119 3.64 15.71 -14.45
CA PRO A 119 4.87 15.19 -15.06
C PRO A 119 6.09 15.32 -14.13
N GLY A 120 7.04 14.40 -14.24
CA GLY A 120 8.32 14.47 -13.50
C GLY A 120 8.61 13.28 -12.59
N GLY A 121 7.61 12.45 -12.27
CA GLY A 121 7.81 11.23 -11.50
C GLY A 121 8.39 11.52 -10.13
N THR A 122 7.77 12.44 -9.38
CA THR A 122 8.20 12.83 -8.03
C THR A 122 7.33 12.17 -6.97
N LEU A 123 7.84 12.10 -5.75
CA LEU A 123 7.14 11.54 -4.60
C LEU A 123 6.60 12.69 -3.72
N PRO A 124 5.34 12.63 -3.25
CA PRO A 124 4.77 13.65 -2.37
C PRO A 124 5.22 13.50 -0.91
N PHE A 125 6.08 12.51 -0.61
CA PHE A 125 6.58 12.20 0.72
C PHE A 125 8.10 12.34 0.78
N PRO A 126 8.67 12.64 1.97
CA PRO A 126 10.11 12.66 2.17
C PRO A 126 10.74 11.30 1.84
N ARG A 127 11.86 11.32 1.10
CA ARG A 127 12.54 10.08 0.65
C ARG A 127 13.08 9.26 1.81
N ASP A 128 13.29 9.83 2.98
CA ASP A 128 13.77 9.21 4.23
C ASP A 128 12.63 8.75 5.16
N ALA A 129 11.37 8.88 4.72
CA ALA A 129 10.19 8.53 5.51
C ALA A 129 9.26 7.56 4.77
N VAL A 130 9.80 6.69 3.92
CA VAL A 130 9.00 5.77 3.10
C VAL A 130 9.57 4.36 3.03
N ALA A 131 8.68 3.39 2.79
CA ALA A 131 9.01 1.98 2.68
C ALA A 131 8.06 1.24 1.74
N ALA A 132 8.45 0.01 1.38
CA ALA A 132 7.60 -1.01 0.80
C ALA A 132 7.30 -2.09 1.83
N SER A 133 6.06 -2.61 1.86
CA SER A 133 5.70 -3.76 2.71
C SER A 133 5.71 -5.05 1.89
N ALA A 134 6.16 -6.15 2.50
CA ALA A 134 6.15 -7.44 1.83
C ALA A 134 4.73 -7.99 1.66
N ASP A 135 4.46 -8.57 0.50
CA ASP A 135 3.13 -9.17 0.22
C ASP A 135 2.82 -10.42 1.06
N ALA A 136 3.84 -10.99 1.70
CA ALA A 136 3.70 -12.08 2.67
C ALA A 136 3.53 -11.58 4.12
N ASP A 137 3.65 -10.29 4.39
CA ASP A 137 3.38 -9.74 5.73
C ASP A 137 1.91 -9.97 6.09
N TYR A 138 1.64 -10.32 7.34
CA TYR A 138 0.27 -10.57 7.80
C TYR A 138 -0.63 -9.31 7.65
N ASP A 139 -0.05 -8.11 7.69
CA ASP A 139 -0.74 -6.82 7.59
C ASP A 139 -0.56 -6.14 6.23
N TYR A 140 -0.12 -6.88 5.22
CA TYR A 140 -0.09 -6.40 3.84
C TYR A 140 -1.46 -5.92 3.30
N PRO A 141 -2.61 -6.54 3.64
CA PRO A 141 -3.92 -6.01 3.24
C PRO A 141 -4.12 -4.58 3.73
N GLY A 142 -4.51 -3.67 2.83
CA GLY A 142 -4.69 -2.24 3.12
C GLY A 142 -3.39 -1.52 3.53
N SER A 143 -2.21 -2.05 3.21
CA SER A 143 -0.92 -1.46 3.64
C SER A 143 -0.64 -0.08 3.06
N CYS A 144 -1.11 0.25 1.85
CA CYS A 144 -0.83 1.53 1.20
C CYS A 144 -1.18 2.73 2.09
N GLY A 145 -0.22 3.62 2.27
CA GLY A 145 -0.38 4.86 3.03
C GLY A 145 -0.34 4.69 4.55
N ARG A 146 -0.26 3.46 5.09
CA ARG A 146 -0.04 3.22 6.53
C ARG A 146 1.33 3.69 6.99
N CYS A 147 1.42 4.03 8.27
CA CYS A 147 2.67 4.44 8.89
C CYS A 147 3.12 3.45 9.97
N TYR A 148 4.43 3.27 10.05
CA TYR A 148 5.08 2.44 11.05
C TYR A 148 6.21 3.23 11.69
N GLN A 149 6.34 3.10 13.01
CA GLN A 149 7.58 3.45 13.68
C GLN A 149 8.53 2.25 13.61
N VAL A 150 9.78 2.52 13.27
CA VAL A 150 10.83 1.51 13.06
C VAL A 150 12.09 1.93 13.79
N LYS A 151 12.75 0.99 14.45
CA LYS A 151 14.07 1.18 15.06
C LYS A 151 14.97 -0.02 14.80
N CYS A 152 16.26 0.23 14.68
CA CYS A 152 17.25 -0.82 14.44
C CYS A 152 17.49 -1.68 15.69
N VAL A 153 17.76 -2.96 15.47
CA VAL A 153 18.12 -3.92 16.51
C VAL A 153 19.57 -4.36 16.30
N ASP A 154 20.40 -4.13 17.32
CA ASP A 154 21.77 -4.64 17.36
C ASP A 154 21.78 -6.17 17.44
N GLY A 155 22.70 -6.80 16.69
CA GLY A 155 22.92 -8.24 16.75
C GLY A 155 22.67 -8.97 15.43
N ALA A 156 22.59 -10.29 15.52
CA ALA A 156 22.38 -11.19 14.39
C ALA A 156 20.97 -11.00 13.81
N VAL A 157 20.89 -10.87 12.49
CA VAL A 157 19.61 -10.66 11.79
C VAL A 157 18.86 -11.98 11.68
N ALA A 158 17.61 -12.01 12.14
CA ALA A 158 16.74 -13.17 12.03
C ALA A 158 16.30 -13.40 10.56
N ALA A 159 16.47 -14.63 10.07
CA ALA A 159 15.94 -15.05 8.77
C ALA A 159 14.49 -15.57 8.89
N ASN A 160 14.14 -16.16 10.02
CA ASN A 160 12.78 -16.59 10.36
C ASN A 160 12.69 -16.71 11.89
N SER A 161 11.69 -17.41 12.43
CA SER A 161 11.51 -17.60 13.88
C SER A 161 12.57 -18.51 14.53
N THR A 162 13.32 -19.31 13.75
CA THR A 162 14.25 -20.33 14.27
C THR A 162 15.69 -20.18 13.77
N SER A 163 15.95 -19.37 12.75
CA SER A 163 17.28 -19.21 12.15
C SER A 163 17.66 -17.75 11.89
N TYR A 164 18.98 -17.56 11.71
CA TYR A 164 19.61 -16.27 11.40
C TYR A 164 20.13 -16.26 9.97
N VAL A 165 20.25 -15.05 9.41
CA VAL A 165 20.80 -14.83 8.07
C VAL A 165 22.27 -15.28 8.03
N ARG A 166 22.57 -16.20 7.11
CA ARG A 166 23.91 -16.75 6.91
C ARG A 166 24.61 -16.07 5.76
N ILE A 167 25.94 -15.95 5.87
CA ILE A 167 26.80 -15.55 4.77
C ILE A 167 27.46 -16.80 4.22
N THR A 168 27.08 -17.18 3.01
CA THR A 168 27.60 -18.38 2.31
C THR A 168 28.13 -17.95 0.96
N ASN A 169 29.43 -18.19 0.70
CA ASN A 169 30.08 -17.88 -0.58
C ASN A 169 29.83 -16.45 -1.09
N GLY A 170 29.86 -15.45 -0.20
CA GLY A 170 29.64 -14.04 -0.56
C GLY A 170 28.18 -13.66 -0.82
N THR A 171 27.23 -14.47 -0.38
CA THR A 171 25.78 -14.22 -0.53
C THR A 171 25.03 -14.52 0.76
N TYR A 172 23.84 -13.93 0.92
CA TYR A 172 22.93 -14.23 2.01
C TYR A 172 22.21 -15.55 1.75
N ASP A 173 22.36 -16.49 2.68
CA ASP A 173 21.83 -17.85 2.66
C ASP A 173 22.14 -18.65 1.37
N GLY A 174 23.21 -18.30 0.66
CA GLY A 174 23.57 -18.95 -0.61
C GLY A 174 22.78 -18.44 -1.83
N ASP A 175 21.92 -17.44 -1.66
CA ASP A 175 21.12 -16.89 -2.74
C ASP A 175 21.92 -15.86 -3.56
N ARG A 176 22.25 -16.23 -4.80
CA ARG A 176 23.00 -15.39 -5.74
C ARG A 176 22.39 -14.01 -5.98
N PHE A 177 21.07 -13.86 -5.79
CA PHE A 177 20.39 -12.58 -5.96
C PHE A 177 20.48 -11.69 -4.71
N ARG A 178 21.02 -12.21 -3.60
CA ARG A 178 21.24 -11.51 -2.33
C ARG A 178 22.74 -11.46 -2.00
N PRO A 179 23.58 -10.76 -2.79
CA PRO A 179 25.00 -10.61 -2.51
C PRO A 179 25.21 -9.96 -1.15
N TYR A 180 26.18 -10.50 -0.42
CA TYR A 180 26.78 -9.86 0.74
C TYR A 180 27.91 -8.94 0.22
N LEU A 181 28.06 -7.73 0.78
CA LEU A 181 28.86 -6.66 0.16
C LEU A 181 30.21 -6.33 0.83
N PRO A 182 30.99 -7.31 1.32
CA PRO A 182 32.25 -6.99 1.99
C PRO A 182 33.30 -6.45 1.00
N ALA A 183 33.06 -6.43 -0.31
CA ALA A 183 33.93 -5.75 -1.28
C ALA A 183 33.76 -4.21 -1.27
N ILE A 184 32.65 -3.68 -0.71
CA ILE A 184 32.33 -2.23 -0.66
C ILE A 184 32.96 -1.57 0.60
N LYS A 185 33.99 -2.18 1.19
CA LYS A 185 34.63 -1.81 2.47
C LYS A 185 35.15 -0.37 2.59
N VAL A 186 35.17 0.43 1.52
CA VAL A 186 35.72 1.80 1.47
C VAL A 186 34.65 2.87 1.15
N VAL A 187 33.36 2.55 1.24
CA VAL A 187 32.30 3.52 0.93
C VAL A 187 31.77 4.17 2.19
N ARG A 188 31.86 5.50 2.23
CA ARG A 188 31.11 6.31 3.18
C ARG A 188 29.67 6.40 2.71
N ASP A 189 28.75 6.43 3.66
CA ASP A 189 27.36 6.69 3.37
C ASP A 189 27.14 8.17 2.98
N THR A 190 25.92 8.56 2.61
CA THR A 190 25.60 9.94 2.19
C THR A 190 25.77 10.97 3.30
N ARG A 191 25.94 10.52 4.56
CA ARG A 191 26.24 11.32 5.74
C ARG A 191 27.72 11.29 6.11
N ASN A 192 28.57 10.80 5.21
CA ASN A 192 30.01 10.73 5.37
C ASN A 192 30.46 9.80 6.52
N ARG A 193 29.59 8.91 7.01
CA ARG A 193 29.92 7.94 8.07
C ARG A 193 30.63 6.74 7.48
N THR A 194 31.55 6.16 8.25
CA THR A 194 32.33 4.99 7.84
C THR A 194 31.60 3.70 8.17
N TRP A 195 31.79 2.69 7.33
CA TRP A 195 31.32 1.32 7.58
C TRP A 195 31.88 0.75 8.91
N PRO A 196 31.02 0.40 9.89
CA PRO A 196 31.46 -0.14 11.18
C PRO A 196 31.91 -1.61 11.14
N GLY A 197 31.76 -2.32 10.02
CA GLY A 197 32.07 -3.74 9.91
C GLY A 197 30.91 -4.67 10.30
N ASN A 198 31.03 -5.94 9.91
CA ASN A 198 30.14 -7.01 10.37
C ASN A 198 30.91 -7.92 11.35
N PRO A 199 30.70 -7.78 12.68
CA PRO A 199 31.44 -8.57 13.67
C PRO A 199 31.11 -10.07 13.65
N GLY A 200 29.99 -10.47 13.03
CA GLY A 200 29.60 -11.87 12.84
C GLY A 200 30.16 -12.52 11.58
N GLU A 201 30.89 -11.78 10.74
CA GLU A 201 31.39 -12.27 9.44
C GLU A 201 32.23 -13.55 9.59
N GLY A 202 33.11 -13.62 10.61
CA GLY A 202 33.93 -14.80 10.90
C GLY A 202 33.14 -16.05 11.32
N GLN A 203 31.87 -15.90 11.72
CA GLN A 203 30.95 -16.99 12.04
C GLN A 203 29.95 -17.26 10.89
N GLY A 204 30.14 -16.61 9.74
CA GLY A 204 29.22 -16.66 8.61
C GLY A 204 27.84 -16.09 8.96
N LEU A 205 27.77 -15.08 9.83
CA LEU A 205 26.53 -14.45 10.27
C LEU A 205 26.45 -12.99 9.81
N GLN A 206 25.23 -12.56 9.45
CA GLN A 206 24.95 -11.15 9.27
C GLN A 206 24.61 -10.50 10.62
N VAL A 207 25.55 -9.74 11.18
CA VAL A 207 25.38 -9.01 12.43
C VAL A 207 25.43 -7.51 12.17
N VAL A 208 24.43 -6.79 12.67
CA VAL A 208 24.27 -5.35 12.48
C VAL A 208 24.63 -4.61 13.76
N LYS A 209 25.34 -3.48 13.57
CA LYS A 209 25.50 -2.43 14.56
C LYS A 209 24.71 -1.19 14.13
N CYS A 210 23.70 -0.86 14.92
CA CYS A 210 22.90 0.34 14.78
C CYS A 210 23.74 1.60 15.07
N TRP A 211 23.34 2.72 14.50
CA TRP A 211 23.92 4.02 14.89
C TRP A 211 23.49 4.43 16.29
N ASP A 212 22.21 4.21 16.58
CA ASP A 212 21.56 4.43 17.88
C ASP A 212 20.36 3.48 17.97
N THR A 213 20.37 2.59 18.96
CA THR A 213 19.29 1.61 19.19
C THR A 213 18.01 2.23 19.74
N ASN A 214 18.07 3.49 20.20
CA ASN A 214 16.91 4.26 20.66
C ASN A 214 16.31 5.13 19.56
N LYS A 215 17.00 5.30 18.42
CA LYS A 215 16.48 6.11 17.32
C LYS A 215 15.27 5.43 16.69
N VAL A 216 14.16 6.16 16.67
CA VAL A 216 12.92 5.76 16.00
C VAL A 216 12.72 6.65 14.79
N ILE A 217 12.49 6.04 13.64
CA ILE A 217 12.01 6.72 12.44
C ILE A 217 10.55 6.36 12.20
N THR A 218 9.81 7.23 11.51
CA THR A 218 8.45 6.93 11.04
C THR A 218 8.49 6.82 9.53
N VAL A 219 7.96 5.71 9.00
CA VAL A 219 7.94 5.43 7.56
C VAL A 219 6.51 5.17 7.10
N ARG A 220 6.20 5.65 5.90
CA ARG A 220 4.93 5.42 5.22
C ARG A 220 5.09 4.36 4.13
N ILE A 221 4.14 3.44 4.04
CA ILE A 221 4.13 2.44 2.96
C ILE A 221 3.67 3.11 1.66
N ILE A 222 4.54 3.13 0.66
CA ILE A 222 4.28 3.70 -0.67
C ILE A 222 4.40 2.67 -1.79
N ASP A 223 4.84 1.46 -1.46
CA ASP A 223 5.18 0.42 -2.42
C ASP A 223 4.98 -0.98 -1.79
N SER A 224 5.22 -2.02 -2.58
CA SER A 224 5.21 -3.42 -2.18
C SER A 224 6.53 -4.10 -2.50
N CYS A 225 6.94 -5.00 -1.62
CA CYS A 225 7.99 -6.00 -1.86
C CYS A 225 7.28 -7.31 -2.24
N PRO A 226 7.13 -7.64 -3.54
CA PRO A 226 6.39 -8.83 -3.94
C PRO A 226 7.25 -10.09 -3.78
N CYS A 227 6.74 -11.12 -3.09
CA CYS A 227 7.39 -12.43 -2.99
C CYS A 227 7.59 -13.05 -4.38
N ARG A 228 6.62 -12.88 -5.29
CA ARG A 228 6.75 -13.28 -6.69
C ARG A 228 6.93 -12.05 -7.58
N GLN A 229 8.18 -11.75 -7.94
CA GLN A 229 8.52 -10.63 -8.81
C GLN A 229 8.44 -11.06 -10.28
N VAL A 230 7.57 -10.41 -11.05
CA VAL A 230 7.47 -10.60 -12.50
C VAL A 230 8.26 -9.51 -13.21
N LEU A 231 9.36 -9.91 -13.84
CA LEU A 231 10.27 -9.03 -14.56
C LEU A 231 10.05 -9.19 -16.07
N LYS A 232 9.79 -8.08 -16.74
CA LYS A 232 9.54 -8.07 -18.19
C LYS A 232 10.85 -8.21 -18.96
N GLU A 233 10.76 -8.72 -20.19
CA GLU A 233 11.88 -8.68 -21.14
C GLU A 233 12.38 -7.23 -21.30
N GLY A 234 13.70 -7.04 -21.31
CA GLY A 234 14.34 -5.73 -21.39
C GLY A 234 14.53 -5.02 -20.05
N ALA A 235 14.02 -5.58 -18.95
CA ALA A 235 14.43 -5.11 -17.62
C ALA A 235 15.93 -5.41 -17.38
N PRO A 236 16.66 -4.55 -16.65
CA PRO A 236 18.07 -4.77 -16.40
C PRO A 236 18.36 -6.10 -15.70
N GLY A 237 19.38 -6.82 -16.18
CA GLY A 237 19.77 -8.11 -15.62
C GLY A 237 18.73 -9.23 -15.81
N VAL A 238 17.76 -9.08 -16.74
CA VAL A 238 16.69 -10.05 -17.00
C VAL A 238 16.90 -10.73 -18.35
N ALA A 239 16.70 -12.05 -18.38
CA ALA A 239 16.86 -12.85 -19.59
C ALA A 239 15.80 -12.50 -20.67
N LYS A 240 16.12 -12.83 -21.92
CA LYS A 240 15.17 -12.72 -23.04
C LYS A 240 13.91 -13.57 -22.75
N GLY A 241 12.73 -13.01 -22.99
CA GLY A 241 11.44 -13.62 -22.61
C GLY A 241 10.93 -13.23 -21.22
N GLY A 242 11.68 -12.43 -20.46
CA GLY A 242 11.34 -12.05 -19.09
C GLY A 242 11.68 -13.13 -18.07
N GLU A 243 11.50 -12.81 -16.79
CA GLU A 243 11.82 -13.72 -15.70
C GLU A 243 10.81 -13.56 -14.56
N VAL A 244 10.49 -14.65 -13.87
CA VAL A 244 9.75 -14.59 -12.60
C VAL A 244 10.69 -15.02 -11.50
N ARG A 245 11.01 -14.11 -10.58
CA ARG A 245 11.89 -14.36 -9.43
C ARG A 245 11.10 -14.48 -8.15
N ARG A 246 11.57 -15.37 -7.28
CA ARG A 246 11.12 -15.40 -5.89
C ARG A 246 12.03 -14.48 -5.08
N GLN A 247 11.46 -13.47 -4.44
CA GLN A 247 12.21 -12.53 -3.60
C GLN A 247 12.19 -13.02 -2.15
N GLU A 248 13.20 -13.79 -1.75
CA GLU A 248 13.22 -14.46 -0.44
C GLU A 248 13.06 -13.49 0.74
N TRP A 249 13.54 -12.24 0.63
CA TRP A 249 13.31 -11.22 1.65
C TRP A 249 11.83 -10.91 1.86
N CYS A 250 11.06 -10.79 0.77
CA CYS A 250 9.63 -10.57 0.80
C CYS A 250 8.82 -11.86 1.06
N CYS A 251 9.44 -13.05 0.97
CA CYS A 251 8.75 -14.34 1.02
C CYS A 251 8.72 -14.95 2.43
N GLY A 252 8.07 -14.27 3.37
CA GLY A 252 7.76 -14.81 4.70
C GLY A 252 8.97 -15.09 5.60
N GLY A 253 8.72 -15.82 6.69
CA GLY A 253 9.70 -16.12 7.73
C GLY A 253 9.72 -15.08 8.86
N GLN A 254 10.05 -13.83 8.54
CA GLN A 254 9.88 -12.67 9.41
C GLN A 254 9.11 -11.60 8.63
N ASN A 255 8.32 -10.77 9.32
CA ASN A 255 7.76 -9.58 8.69
C ASN A 255 8.87 -8.69 8.14
N HIS A 256 8.66 -8.15 6.95
CA HIS A 256 9.73 -7.56 6.16
C HIS A 256 9.31 -6.24 5.50
N PHE A 257 10.14 -5.22 5.68
CA PHE A 257 10.03 -3.97 4.95
C PHE A 257 11.22 -3.78 4.00
N ASP A 258 10.98 -3.19 2.83
CA ASP A 258 12.05 -2.48 2.12
C ASP A 258 11.96 -1.02 2.48
N LEU A 259 12.78 -0.58 3.42
CA LEU A 259 12.93 0.85 3.70
C LEU A 259 13.51 1.56 2.46
N SER A 260 13.23 2.84 2.28
CA SER A 260 14.07 3.61 1.37
C SER A 260 15.52 3.57 1.84
N TYR A 261 16.47 3.67 0.90
CA TYR A 261 17.90 3.78 1.25
C TYR A 261 18.15 4.82 2.35
N PHE A 262 17.50 5.97 2.27
CA PHE A 262 17.68 7.07 3.22
C PHE A 262 17.11 6.71 4.60
N ALA A 263 15.93 6.09 4.67
CA ALA A 263 15.36 5.61 5.93
C ALA A 263 16.22 4.50 6.56
N PHE A 264 16.78 3.59 5.74
CA PHE A 264 17.69 2.55 6.21
C PHE A 264 18.99 3.15 6.78
N GLU A 265 19.59 4.08 6.02
CA GLU A 265 20.81 4.77 6.38
C GLU A 265 20.67 5.51 7.72
N ASP A 266 19.49 6.06 8.00
CA ASP A 266 19.20 6.71 9.28
C ASP A 266 19.42 5.82 10.50
N LEU A 267 19.26 4.51 10.34
CA LEU A 267 19.27 3.52 11.41
C LEU A 267 20.57 2.70 11.46
N ALA A 268 21.11 2.30 10.31
CA ALA A 268 22.35 1.53 10.20
C ALA A 268 23.09 1.82 8.89
N HIS A 269 24.34 1.40 8.75
CA HIS A 269 25.10 1.65 7.53
C HIS A 269 24.56 0.80 6.35
N PRO A 270 24.28 1.38 5.16
CA PRO A 270 23.66 0.65 4.03
C PRO A 270 24.46 -0.54 3.48
N VAL A 271 25.78 -0.61 3.76
CA VAL A 271 26.61 -1.78 3.40
C VAL A 271 26.14 -3.07 4.10
N TYR A 272 25.40 -2.97 5.22
CA TYR A 272 24.75 -4.15 5.81
C TYR A 272 23.77 -4.82 4.85
N GLY A 273 23.11 -4.08 3.95
CA GLY A 273 22.11 -4.63 3.02
C GLY A 273 20.79 -5.04 3.68
N VAL A 274 20.85 -5.62 4.87
CA VAL A 274 19.72 -6.09 5.69
C VAL A 274 19.98 -5.80 7.17
N MET A 275 18.94 -5.48 7.93
CA MET A 275 19.02 -5.36 9.40
C MET A 275 17.79 -5.92 10.10
N GLY A 276 17.97 -6.31 11.36
CA GLY A 276 16.86 -6.56 12.27
C GLY A 276 16.25 -5.23 12.72
N VAL A 277 14.93 -5.20 12.85
CA VAL A 277 14.20 -4.03 13.35
C VAL A 277 13.14 -4.43 14.35
N ASP A 278 12.87 -3.53 15.28
CA ASP A 278 11.61 -3.53 16.00
C ASP A 278 10.69 -2.49 15.34
N TYR A 279 9.44 -2.85 15.08
CA TYR A 279 8.47 -1.96 14.45
C TYR A 279 7.10 -1.99 15.15
N ARG A 280 6.29 -0.96 14.94
CA ARG A 280 4.89 -0.92 15.35
C ARG A 280 4.06 -0.03 14.43
N PRO A 281 2.79 -0.36 14.18
CA PRO A 281 1.89 0.51 13.45
C PRO A 281 1.58 1.78 14.27
N VAL A 282 1.50 2.91 13.59
CA VAL A 282 1.15 4.21 14.20
C VAL A 282 0.18 4.97 13.33
N ASP A 283 -0.59 5.86 13.95
CA ASP A 283 -1.31 6.90 13.23
C ASP A 283 -0.32 7.83 12.55
N CYS A 284 -0.55 8.13 11.28
CA CYS A 284 0.40 8.90 10.46
C CYS A 284 0.55 10.36 10.88
N ASP A 285 -0.48 10.94 11.52
CA ASP A 285 -0.49 12.36 11.86
C ASP A 285 -0.02 12.59 13.30
N SER A 286 -0.58 11.83 14.24
CA SER A 286 -0.28 11.96 15.67
C SER A 286 0.93 11.14 16.13
N GLY A 287 1.34 10.12 15.36
CA GLY A 287 2.35 9.15 15.78
C GLY A 287 1.89 8.24 16.92
N ALA A 288 0.60 8.26 17.28
CA ALA A 288 0.04 7.42 18.32
C ALA A 288 0.13 5.94 17.93
N PRO A 289 0.56 5.03 18.84
CA PRO A 289 0.57 3.59 18.57
C PRO A 289 -0.83 3.07 18.24
N LEU A 290 -0.92 2.23 17.20
CA LEU A 290 -2.12 1.50 16.85
C LEU A 290 -2.08 0.08 17.43
N PRO A 291 -3.24 -0.61 17.52
CA PRO A 291 -3.29 -1.99 18.00
C PRO A 291 -2.34 -2.91 17.23
N LEU A 292 -1.69 -3.81 17.97
CA LEU A 292 -0.85 -4.85 17.41
C LEU A 292 -1.68 -6.05 16.91
N PRO A 293 -1.12 -6.90 16.03
CA PRO A 293 -1.71 -8.16 15.62
C PRO A 293 -2.15 -9.01 16.82
N PRO A 294 -3.25 -9.79 16.69
CA PRO A 294 -3.96 -10.13 15.45
C PRO A 294 -4.97 -9.07 15.00
N ALA A 295 -5.02 -7.89 15.64
CA ALA A 295 -5.87 -6.81 15.14
C ALA A 295 -5.49 -6.48 13.68
N PRO A 296 -6.47 -6.42 12.76
CA PRO A 296 -6.22 -6.01 11.39
C PRO A 296 -5.61 -4.60 11.39
N GLY A 297 -4.66 -4.38 10.49
CA GLY A 297 -4.09 -3.06 10.27
C GLY A 297 -5.19 -2.04 9.93
N TYR A 298 -5.00 -0.80 10.35
CA TYR A 298 -6.02 0.25 10.20
C TYR A 298 -6.23 0.64 8.72
N VAL A 299 -7.48 0.58 8.25
CA VAL A 299 -7.92 1.15 6.96
C VAL A 299 -8.88 2.29 7.28
N SER A 300 -8.55 3.49 6.80
CA SER A 300 -9.34 4.69 7.06
C SER A 300 -10.58 4.73 6.15
N THR A 301 -11.75 5.08 6.70
CA THR A 301 -12.96 5.37 5.90
C THR A 301 -12.89 6.77 5.27
N THR A 302 -12.13 7.69 5.87
CA THR A 302 -11.64 8.89 5.16
C THR A 302 -10.55 8.44 4.20
N VAL A 303 -10.74 8.65 2.92
CA VAL A 303 -9.82 8.23 1.85
C VAL A 303 -8.75 9.29 1.60
N TYR A 304 -9.17 10.55 1.54
CA TYR A 304 -8.30 11.69 1.30
C TYR A 304 -8.79 12.89 2.10
N ASP A 305 -7.91 13.52 2.86
CA ASP A 305 -8.19 14.76 3.59
C ASP A 305 -6.85 15.46 3.82
N GLY A 306 -6.55 16.49 3.01
CA GLY A 306 -5.22 17.14 3.05
C GLY A 306 -4.05 16.23 2.64
N GLY A 307 -4.34 15.03 2.14
CA GLY A 307 -3.40 13.95 1.87
C GLY A 307 -4.09 12.59 1.86
N ILE A 308 -3.46 11.61 1.22
CA ILE A 308 -3.98 10.24 1.19
C ILE A 308 -3.94 9.60 2.58
N ARG A 309 -5.01 8.92 2.95
CA ARG A 309 -5.16 8.30 4.26
C ARG A 309 -4.77 6.81 4.25
N PRO A 310 -4.43 6.24 5.42
CA PRO A 310 -4.04 4.83 5.53
C PRO A 310 -5.07 3.89 4.91
N GLY A 311 -4.62 2.91 4.13
CA GLY A 311 -5.50 1.95 3.45
C GLY A 311 -5.54 2.10 1.92
N TRP A 312 -5.21 3.27 1.38
CA TRP A 312 -5.62 3.65 0.02
C TRP A 312 -4.46 3.90 -0.92
N GLY A 313 -4.34 3.08 -1.96
CA GLY A 313 -3.57 3.44 -3.15
C GLY A 313 -4.31 4.47 -4.00
N TRP A 314 -3.56 5.23 -4.78
CA TRP A 314 -4.04 6.29 -5.67
C TRP A 314 -3.41 6.10 -7.04
N TYR A 315 -4.21 5.96 -8.09
CA TYR A 315 -3.71 5.65 -9.43
C TYR A 315 -4.42 6.49 -10.47
N THR A 316 -3.70 6.89 -11.50
CA THR A 316 -4.29 7.52 -12.68
C THR A 316 -4.05 6.68 -13.93
N TYR A 317 -4.94 6.82 -14.91
CA TYR A 317 -4.76 6.24 -16.22
C TYR A 317 -5.24 7.22 -17.29
N SER A 318 -4.52 7.30 -18.40
CA SER A 318 -4.72 8.31 -19.45
C SER A 318 -4.82 9.74 -18.86
N ALA A 319 -3.80 10.12 -18.08
CA ALA A 319 -3.70 11.44 -17.47
C ALA A 319 -2.56 12.25 -18.09
N GLY A 320 -2.77 13.55 -18.30
CA GLY A 320 -1.74 14.48 -18.76
C GLY A 320 -0.86 15.00 -17.62
N SER A 321 -1.46 15.20 -16.46
CA SER A 321 -0.80 15.52 -15.20
C SER A 321 -1.60 14.93 -14.03
N ALA A 322 -0.91 14.64 -12.94
CA ALA A 322 -1.52 14.09 -11.75
C ALA A 322 -0.63 14.37 -10.54
N ASP A 323 -1.13 15.14 -9.59
CA ASP A 323 -0.45 15.48 -8.34
C ASP A 323 -1.28 15.02 -7.15
N LEU A 324 -0.70 14.20 -6.28
CA LEU A 324 -1.40 13.64 -5.13
C LEU A 324 -1.65 14.68 -4.03
N ALA A 325 -0.72 15.62 -3.83
CA ALA A 325 -0.78 16.60 -2.76
C ALA A 325 -0.23 17.94 -3.25
N VAL A 326 -1.11 18.81 -3.72
CA VAL A 326 -0.81 20.19 -4.12
C VAL A 326 -1.08 21.11 -2.93
N PRO A 327 -0.05 21.68 -2.27
CA PRO A 327 -0.24 22.53 -1.10
C PRO A 327 -1.09 23.76 -1.40
N GLY A 328 -2.02 24.11 -0.50
CA GLY A 328 -2.91 25.26 -0.63
C GLY A 328 -4.07 25.06 -1.63
N ALA A 329 -4.10 23.94 -2.35
CA ALA A 329 -5.16 23.65 -3.31
C ALA A 329 -6.40 23.00 -2.68
N GLY A 330 -6.29 22.57 -1.42
CA GLY A 330 -7.29 21.88 -0.61
C GLY A 330 -8.50 22.73 -0.26
N LEU A 331 -9.58 22.06 0.15
CA LEU A 331 -10.83 22.70 0.52
C LEU A 331 -10.55 23.68 1.67
N SER A 332 -9.78 23.26 2.67
CA SER A 332 -9.44 24.05 3.87
C SER A 332 -8.09 24.77 3.76
N ASN A 333 -7.64 25.10 2.53
CA ASN A 333 -6.31 25.65 2.24
C ASN A 333 -5.14 24.73 2.66
N ASP A 334 -5.45 23.45 2.86
CA ASP A 334 -4.54 22.31 2.97
C ASP A 334 -4.19 21.79 1.57
N SER A 335 -3.77 20.54 1.44
CA SER A 335 -3.45 19.93 0.15
C SER A 335 -4.69 19.34 -0.53
N ALA A 336 -4.78 19.44 -1.86
CA ALA A 336 -5.71 18.65 -2.67
C ALA A 336 -4.95 17.69 -3.59
N THR A 337 -5.61 16.63 -4.05
CA THR A 337 -5.15 15.89 -5.22
C THR A 337 -5.71 16.55 -6.47
N CYS A 338 -4.86 16.87 -7.44
CA CYS A 338 -5.25 17.57 -8.66
C CYS A 338 -4.80 16.77 -9.87
N VAL A 339 -5.68 16.58 -10.84
CA VAL A 339 -5.41 15.75 -12.03
C VAL A 339 -5.97 16.38 -13.30
N GLN A 340 -5.31 16.09 -14.41
CA GLN A 340 -5.81 16.29 -15.78
C GLN A 340 -6.05 14.91 -16.40
N LEU A 341 -7.31 14.55 -16.60
CA LEU A 341 -7.70 13.28 -17.21
C LEU A 341 -8.06 13.48 -18.68
N SER A 342 -7.40 12.76 -19.58
CA SER A 342 -7.79 12.72 -20.99
C SER A 342 -9.16 12.06 -21.19
N PRO A 343 -9.77 12.13 -22.39
CA PRO A 343 -11.04 11.46 -22.66
C PRO A 343 -10.98 9.97 -22.30
N GLY A 344 -11.91 9.52 -21.46
CA GLY A 344 -11.93 8.15 -20.93
C GLY A 344 -10.86 7.84 -19.87
N GLY A 345 -9.97 8.77 -19.54
CA GLY A 345 -9.01 8.65 -18.44
C GLY A 345 -9.67 8.71 -17.07
N GLY A 346 -8.98 8.21 -16.06
CA GLY A 346 -9.54 8.08 -14.72
C GLY A 346 -8.55 8.26 -13.58
N LEU A 347 -9.13 8.50 -12.40
CA LEU A 347 -8.48 8.53 -11.11
C LEU A 347 -9.12 7.47 -10.20
N THR A 348 -8.30 6.56 -9.70
CA THR A 348 -8.70 5.39 -8.92
C THR A 348 -8.18 5.50 -7.50
N PHE A 349 -9.05 5.18 -6.54
CA PHE A 349 -8.66 4.91 -5.16
C PHE A 349 -8.93 3.45 -4.85
N ARG A 350 -7.93 2.73 -4.35
CA ARG A 350 -8.03 1.28 -4.14
C ARG A 350 -7.40 0.84 -2.83
N CYS A 351 -8.14 0.04 -2.08
CA CYS A 351 -7.68 -0.66 -0.89
C CYS A 351 -7.25 -2.08 -1.26
N ARG A 352 -5.93 -2.31 -1.25
CA ARG A 352 -5.32 -3.57 -1.68
C ARG A 352 -5.73 -4.74 -0.79
N ALA A 353 -6.25 -5.81 -1.38
CA ALA A 353 -6.68 -7.05 -0.70
C ALA A 353 -7.73 -6.86 0.42
N CYS A 354 -8.36 -5.69 0.51
CA CYS A 354 -9.27 -5.35 1.59
C CYS A 354 -10.64 -6.04 1.48
N GLY A 355 -11.17 -6.22 0.27
CA GLY A 355 -12.50 -6.79 0.04
C GLY A 355 -12.65 -8.26 0.44
N ILE A 356 -11.53 -8.99 0.53
CA ILE A 356 -11.51 -10.42 0.87
C ILE A 356 -10.85 -10.73 2.22
N THR A 357 -10.30 -9.72 2.90
CA THR A 357 -9.61 -9.92 4.17
C THR A 357 -10.50 -9.40 5.30
N PRO A 358 -11.04 -10.29 6.17
CA PRO A 358 -11.87 -9.88 7.29
C PRO A 358 -11.20 -8.80 8.15
N GLY A 359 -11.94 -7.74 8.45
CA GLY A 359 -11.45 -6.64 9.28
C GLY A 359 -10.72 -5.52 8.53
N TYR A 360 -10.48 -5.66 7.22
CA TYR A 360 -9.88 -4.63 6.38
C TYR A 360 -10.89 -3.94 5.45
N GLN A 361 -12.17 -4.31 5.51
CA GLN A 361 -13.19 -4.01 4.51
C GLN A 361 -13.77 -2.58 4.70
N PRO A 362 -13.34 -1.57 3.92
CA PRO A 362 -13.66 -0.18 4.22
C PRO A 362 -15.11 0.20 3.92
N PHE A 363 -15.81 -0.60 3.10
CA PHE A 363 -17.22 -0.41 2.76
C PHE A 363 -18.17 -1.24 3.65
N ALA A 364 -17.67 -2.04 4.58
CA ALA A 364 -18.53 -2.76 5.51
C ALA A 364 -19.38 -1.78 6.35
N GLY A 365 -20.71 -1.86 6.24
CA GLY A 365 -21.64 -0.94 6.92
C GLY A 365 -21.72 0.47 6.30
N ALA A 366 -21.11 0.69 5.13
CA ALA A 366 -21.17 1.97 4.45
C ALA A 366 -22.57 2.23 3.86
N SER A 367 -22.94 3.51 3.79
CA SER A 367 -24.16 4.01 3.13
C SER A 367 -23.88 4.78 1.85
N GLY A 368 -22.65 5.25 1.63
CA GLY A 368 -22.32 6.08 0.47
C GLY A 368 -20.86 6.49 0.39
N LEU A 369 -20.57 7.32 -0.60
CA LEU A 369 -19.30 8.02 -0.79
C LEU A 369 -19.57 9.53 -0.84
N SER A 370 -18.76 10.33 -0.15
CA SER A 370 -18.76 11.78 -0.25
C SER A 370 -17.39 12.29 -0.69
N LEU A 371 -17.36 13.32 -1.53
CA LEU A 371 -16.14 14.01 -1.93
C LEU A 371 -16.44 15.47 -2.25
N TRP A 372 -15.43 16.31 -2.09
CA TRP A 372 -15.44 17.67 -2.63
C TRP A 372 -14.60 17.72 -3.90
N ILE A 373 -15.13 18.34 -4.94
CA ILE A 373 -14.47 18.50 -6.24
C ILE A 373 -14.61 19.93 -6.74
N ARG A 374 -13.56 20.46 -7.36
CA ARG A 374 -13.62 21.74 -8.08
C ARG A 374 -12.91 21.64 -9.43
N PRO A 375 -13.30 22.45 -10.43
CA PRO A 375 -12.48 22.62 -11.62
C PRO A 375 -11.11 23.21 -11.24
N ASN A 376 -10.09 22.81 -12.00
CA ASN A 376 -8.71 23.30 -11.89
C ASN A 376 -8.20 23.91 -13.21
N SER A 377 -9.09 24.12 -14.17
CA SER A 377 -8.78 24.95 -15.33
C SER A 377 -8.64 26.40 -14.88
N ASN A 378 -7.63 27.12 -15.36
CA ASN A 378 -7.59 28.58 -15.30
C ASN A 378 -8.30 29.21 -16.51
N SER A 379 -8.74 28.40 -17.47
CA SER A 379 -9.41 28.82 -18.68
C SER A 379 -10.93 28.78 -18.51
N SER A 380 -11.59 29.89 -18.83
CA SER A 380 -13.04 29.95 -19.04
C SER A 380 -13.46 29.47 -20.44
N ASP A 381 -12.51 29.16 -21.33
CA ASP A 381 -12.80 28.65 -22.67
C ASP A 381 -13.20 27.16 -22.60
N PRO A 382 -14.48 26.82 -22.92
CA PRO A 382 -14.95 25.43 -22.93
C PRO A 382 -14.29 24.58 -24.03
N PHE A 383 -13.54 25.20 -24.95
CA PHE A 383 -12.79 24.49 -25.97
C PHE A 383 -11.37 24.10 -25.52
N ALA A 384 -10.82 24.78 -24.51
CA ALA A 384 -9.52 24.49 -23.92
C ALA A 384 -9.56 23.38 -22.86
N SER A 385 -10.72 23.20 -22.21
CA SER A 385 -10.94 22.22 -21.14
C SER A 385 -12.41 21.84 -21.06
N SER A 386 -12.71 20.58 -20.74
CA SER A 386 -14.09 20.15 -20.42
C SER A 386 -14.58 20.63 -19.04
N THR A 387 -13.71 21.28 -18.26
CA THR A 387 -13.97 21.76 -16.91
C THR A 387 -13.72 23.27 -16.79
N PRO A 388 -14.52 24.13 -17.45
CA PRO A 388 -14.39 25.57 -17.29
C PRO A 388 -14.69 26.00 -15.85
N ASN A 389 -14.27 27.23 -15.51
CA ASN A 389 -14.48 27.78 -14.16
C ASN A 389 -15.94 27.68 -13.72
N ASN A 390 -16.16 27.42 -12.43
CA ASN A 390 -17.49 27.23 -11.83
C ASN A 390 -18.36 26.15 -12.52
N THR A 391 -17.79 25.19 -13.22
CA THR A 391 -18.55 24.06 -13.76
C THR A 391 -18.13 22.77 -13.07
N LEU A 392 -19.12 21.96 -12.68
CA LEU A 392 -18.87 20.65 -12.10
C LEU A 392 -18.16 19.77 -13.13
N PRO A 393 -17.03 19.12 -12.79
CA PRO A 393 -16.33 18.29 -13.76
C PRO A 393 -17.19 17.15 -14.32
N PRO A 394 -17.15 16.90 -15.65
CA PRO A 394 -17.97 15.91 -16.33
C PRO A 394 -17.39 14.52 -16.10
N LEU A 395 -17.53 14.03 -14.87
CA LEU A 395 -17.04 12.74 -14.45
C LEU A 395 -18.19 11.77 -14.22
N LYS A 396 -17.90 10.48 -14.34
CA LYS A 396 -18.69 9.43 -13.70
C LYS A 396 -17.92 8.82 -12.55
N LEU A 397 -18.64 8.39 -11.53
CA LEU A 397 -18.17 7.68 -10.36
C LEU A 397 -18.71 6.25 -10.39
N PHE A 398 -17.86 5.28 -10.11
CA PHE A 398 -18.27 3.88 -9.95
C PHE A 398 -17.44 3.19 -8.87
N VAL A 399 -18.01 2.13 -8.28
CA VAL A 399 -17.39 1.35 -7.22
C VAL A 399 -17.25 -0.11 -7.66
N THR A 400 -16.18 -0.75 -7.23
CA THR A 400 -15.82 -2.11 -7.64
C THR A 400 -15.18 -2.91 -6.50
N SER A 401 -15.17 -4.22 -6.68
CA SER A 401 -14.27 -5.13 -5.97
C SER A 401 -13.09 -5.44 -6.89
N ASP A 402 -11.88 -5.11 -6.45
CA ASP A 402 -10.62 -5.33 -7.16
C ASP A 402 -9.65 -6.15 -6.30
N ASP A 403 -9.69 -7.46 -6.52
CA ASP A 403 -8.88 -8.43 -5.80
C ASP A 403 -7.63 -8.85 -6.59
N ARG A 404 -7.20 -8.08 -7.61
CA ARG A 404 -6.08 -8.49 -8.47
C ARG A 404 -4.74 -8.68 -7.76
N ASP A 405 -4.57 -8.04 -6.61
CA ASP A 405 -3.32 -8.08 -5.83
C ASP A 405 -3.44 -9.02 -4.62
N ALA A 406 -4.59 -9.69 -4.45
CA ALA A 406 -4.78 -10.58 -3.32
C ALA A 406 -4.07 -11.92 -3.57
N PRO A 407 -3.33 -12.45 -2.58
CA PRO A 407 -2.79 -13.79 -2.66
C PRO A 407 -3.95 -14.78 -2.83
N ASN A 408 -3.92 -15.57 -3.91
CA ASN A 408 -4.94 -16.55 -4.33
C ASN A 408 -6.23 -15.99 -4.96
N ALA A 409 -6.32 -14.70 -5.27
CA ALA A 409 -7.44 -14.18 -6.04
C ALA A 409 -7.28 -14.51 -7.53
N ASN A 410 -8.38 -14.83 -8.22
CA ASN A 410 -8.41 -15.10 -9.67
C ASN A 410 -8.20 -13.85 -10.54
N GLY A 411 -7.60 -12.78 -10.01
CA GLY A 411 -7.28 -11.59 -10.81
C GLY A 411 -8.50 -10.83 -11.34
N THR A 412 -9.67 -10.96 -10.72
CA THR A 412 -10.92 -10.40 -11.24
C THR A 412 -11.27 -9.06 -10.62
N ILE A 413 -11.69 -8.12 -11.48
CA ILE A 413 -12.41 -6.91 -11.06
C ILE A 413 -13.89 -7.18 -11.27
N ARG A 414 -14.70 -6.92 -10.25
CA ARG A 414 -16.16 -7.06 -10.30
C ARG A 414 -16.80 -5.69 -10.13
N TYR A 415 -17.72 -5.37 -11.03
CA TYR A 415 -18.38 -4.07 -11.13
C TYR A 415 -19.80 -4.16 -10.57
N CYS A 416 -20.26 -3.10 -9.91
CA CYS A 416 -21.68 -2.93 -9.67
C CYS A 416 -22.43 -2.64 -10.99
N PHE A 417 -23.77 -2.77 -10.98
CA PHE A 417 -24.57 -2.67 -12.21
C PHE A 417 -24.78 -1.25 -12.72
N ASN A 418 -24.41 -0.22 -11.96
CA ASN A 418 -24.63 1.17 -12.34
C ASN A 418 -23.45 2.09 -12.00
N GLU A 419 -23.31 3.13 -12.81
CA GLU A 419 -22.34 4.21 -12.67
C GLU A 419 -23.11 5.52 -12.41
N VAL A 420 -22.52 6.46 -11.66
CA VAL A 420 -23.17 7.72 -11.29
C VAL A 420 -22.49 8.87 -12.01
N TYR A 421 -23.23 9.59 -12.85
CA TYR A 421 -22.71 10.70 -13.64
C TYR A 421 -22.92 12.02 -12.89
N PHE A 422 -21.88 12.84 -12.81
CA PHE A 422 -21.94 14.12 -12.09
C PHE A 422 -22.81 15.16 -12.81
N ASN A 423 -22.92 15.09 -14.14
CA ASN A 423 -23.79 16.00 -14.90
C ASN A 423 -25.29 15.78 -14.64
N SER A 424 -25.68 14.62 -14.09
CA SER A 424 -27.06 14.28 -13.75
C SER A 424 -27.29 14.16 -12.24
N THR A 425 -26.27 14.46 -11.43
CA THR A 425 -26.32 14.40 -9.96
C THR A 425 -26.19 15.80 -9.39
N SER A 426 -27.18 16.25 -8.61
CA SER A 426 -27.10 17.54 -7.94
C SER A 426 -26.05 17.51 -6.82
N PRO A 427 -25.17 18.53 -6.72
CA PRO A 427 -24.28 18.67 -5.58
C PRO A 427 -25.07 18.81 -4.28
N ALA A 428 -24.60 18.17 -3.21
CA ALA A 428 -25.19 18.28 -1.88
C ALA A 428 -24.93 19.65 -1.24
N ALA A 429 -23.80 20.27 -1.59
CA ALA A 429 -23.41 21.61 -1.14
C ALA A 429 -22.42 22.23 -2.14
N THR A 430 -22.24 23.54 -2.04
CA THR A 430 -21.23 24.29 -2.78
C THR A 430 -20.46 25.24 -1.87
N ARG A 431 -19.22 25.58 -2.25
CA ARG A 431 -18.40 26.55 -1.51
C ARG A 431 -17.46 27.33 -2.43
N PRO A 432 -17.42 28.67 -2.39
CA PRO A 432 -16.44 29.44 -3.16
C PRO A 432 -15.00 29.10 -2.78
N VAL A 433 -14.08 29.13 -3.74
CA VAL A 433 -12.64 29.05 -3.51
C VAL A 433 -12.11 30.45 -3.21
N PRO A 434 -11.50 30.71 -2.03
CA PRO A 434 -10.94 32.03 -1.72
C PRO A 434 -9.93 32.49 -2.78
N GLY A 435 -10.09 33.72 -3.29
CA GLY A 435 -9.18 34.30 -4.28
C GLY A 435 -9.26 33.70 -5.69
N SER A 436 -10.30 32.91 -6.01
CA SER A 436 -10.49 32.30 -7.32
C SER A 436 -11.94 32.41 -7.78
N ASN A 437 -12.16 32.39 -9.10
CA ASN A 437 -13.49 32.30 -9.71
C ASN A 437 -14.01 30.85 -9.75
N ASN A 438 -13.54 29.97 -8.86
CA ASN A 438 -13.93 28.57 -8.82
C ASN A 438 -14.81 28.26 -7.60
N THR A 439 -15.63 27.23 -7.76
CA THR A 439 -16.55 26.74 -6.74
C THR A 439 -16.25 25.27 -6.48
N TRP A 440 -16.14 24.92 -5.21
CA TRP A 440 -16.16 23.56 -4.72
C TRP A 440 -17.58 23.01 -4.72
N TYR A 441 -17.72 21.76 -5.15
CA TYR A 441 -18.97 21.02 -5.20
C TYR A 441 -18.84 19.77 -4.32
N GLN A 442 -19.76 19.58 -3.38
CA GLN A 442 -19.83 18.34 -2.62
C GLN A 442 -20.69 17.33 -3.34
N MET A 443 -20.10 16.22 -3.76
CA MET A 443 -20.84 15.08 -4.33
C MET A 443 -21.03 14.06 -3.23
N SER A 444 -22.29 13.74 -2.90
CA SER A 444 -22.63 12.69 -1.93
C SER A 444 -23.51 11.65 -2.62
N VAL A 445 -22.95 10.46 -2.85
CA VAL A 445 -23.56 9.42 -3.65
C VAL A 445 -23.90 8.23 -2.75
N PRO A 446 -25.18 7.87 -2.59
CA PRO A 446 -25.55 6.71 -1.78
C PRO A 446 -25.12 5.42 -2.49
N LEU A 447 -24.73 4.40 -1.72
CA LEU A 447 -24.30 3.12 -2.29
C LEU A 447 -25.38 2.43 -3.11
N SER A 448 -26.65 2.66 -2.78
CA SER A 448 -27.80 2.16 -3.55
C SER A 448 -27.82 2.66 -5.00
N ALA A 449 -27.21 3.83 -5.29
CA ALA A 449 -27.14 4.37 -6.65
C ALA A 449 -26.27 3.51 -7.59
N PHE A 450 -25.30 2.76 -7.06
CA PHE A 450 -24.45 1.88 -7.86
C PHE A 450 -25.08 0.53 -8.19
N LYS A 451 -26.20 0.17 -7.54
CA LYS A 451 -26.92 -1.11 -7.74
C LYS A 451 -25.97 -2.31 -7.65
N CYS A 452 -25.28 -2.46 -6.51
CA CYS A 452 -24.31 -3.54 -6.31
C CYS A 452 -24.95 -4.88 -5.94
N GLU A 453 -26.18 -4.88 -5.43
CA GLU A 453 -26.91 -6.09 -5.02
C GLU A 453 -27.02 -7.09 -6.18
N GLY A 454 -26.60 -8.33 -5.94
CA GLY A 454 -26.52 -9.39 -6.96
C GLY A 454 -25.24 -9.41 -7.81
N ALA A 455 -24.42 -8.35 -7.78
CA ALA A 455 -23.11 -8.30 -8.44
C ALA A 455 -21.95 -8.46 -7.45
N VAL A 456 -21.91 -7.58 -6.44
CA VAL A 456 -20.81 -7.47 -5.48
C VAL A 456 -21.40 -7.13 -4.11
N ALA A 457 -21.09 -7.94 -3.10
CA ALA A 457 -21.48 -7.64 -1.73
C ALA A 457 -20.78 -6.36 -1.24
N THR A 458 -21.47 -5.52 -0.47
CA THR A 458 -20.97 -4.21 -0.06
C THR A 458 -19.64 -4.29 0.68
N GLU A 459 -19.47 -5.28 1.55
CA GLU A 459 -18.23 -5.56 2.29
C GLU A 459 -17.05 -5.99 1.40
N GLN A 460 -17.31 -6.42 0.16
CA GLN A 460 -16.28 -6.78 -0.81
C GLN A 460 -15.82 -5.59 -1.67
N LEU A 461 -16.54 -4.47 -1.63
CA LEU A 461 -16.11 -3.25 -2.29
C LEU A 461 -14.82 -2.75 -1.62
N ASN A 462 -13.86 -2.37 -2.45
CA ASN A 462 -12.55 -1.89 -2.00
C ASN A 462 -11.92 -0.89 -2.98
N ARG A 463 -12.66 -0.46 -4.00
CA ARG A 463 -12.17 0.44 -5.03
C ARG A 463 -13.30 1.35 -5.52
N PHE A 464 -12.95 2.59 -5.80
CA PHE A 464 -13.80 3.50 -6.57
C PHE A 464 -12.97 4.33 -7.54
N ASP A 465 -13.62 4.77 -8.60
CA ASP A 465 -13.00 5.41 -9.74
C ASP A 465 -13.81 6.62 -10.18
N LEU A 466 -13.11 7.70 -10.52
CA LEU A 466 -13.63 8.85 -11.23
C LEU A 466 -13.12 8.80 -12.66
N GLN A 467 -14.00 8.76 -13.66
CA GLN A 467 -13.63 8.70 -15.07
C GLN A 467 -14.19 9.90 -15.83
N ASN A 468 -13.36 10.50 -16.67
CA ASN A 468 -13.77 11.56 -17.59
C ASN A 468 -14.70 11.01 -18.68
N VAL A 469 -15.89 11.59 -18.80
CA VAL A 469 -16.90 11.21 -19.81
C VAL A 469 -17.01 12.23 -20.96
N ALA A 470 -16.25 13.31 -20.91
CA ALA A 470 -16.21 14.30 -21.97
C ALA A 470 -15.20 13.92 -23.07
N GLU A 471 -15.38 14.51 -24.25
CA GLU A 471 -14.48 14.34 -25.40
C GLU A 471 -13.17 15.13 -25.28
N ARG A 472 -12.99 15.92 -24.21
CA ARG A 472 -11.80 16.73 -23.95
C ARG A 472 -11.26 16.43 -22.55
N ASP A 473 -10.04 16.91 -22.29
CA ASP A 473 -9.41 16.79 -21.00
C ASP A 473 -10.24 17.43 -19.87
N ALA A 474 -10.30 16.76 -18.73
CA ALA A 474 -10.97 17.24 -17.51
C ALA A 474 -9.93 17.56 -16.45
N PHE A 475 -9.94 18.80 -15.95
CA PHE A 475 -8.98 19.31 -14.97
C PHE A 475 -9.71 19.61 -13.67
N PHE A 476 -9.33 18.92 -12.60
CA PHE A 476 -10.01 19.11 -11.32
C PHE A 476 -9.09 18.82 -10.14
N CYS A 477 -9.49 19.33 -8.98
CA CYS A 477 -8.92 18.96 -7.69
C CYS A 477 -10.00 18.32 -6.82
N LEU A 478 -9.59 17.35 -6.00
CA LEU A 478 -10.41 16.68 -5.00
C LEU A 478 -9.86 16.91 -3.59
N ASP A 479 -10.78 16.96 -2.63
CA ASP A 479 -10.46 16.91 -1.21
C ASP A 479 -11.62 16.31 -0.41
N LYS A 480 -11.38 15.99 0.87
CA LYS A 480 -12.33 15.42 1.83
C LYS A 480 -13.14 14.25 1.24
N VAL A 481 -12.44 13.29 0.67
CA VAL A 481 -13.02 12.07 0.12
C VAL A 481 -13.23 11.07 1.26
N ALA A 482 -14.45 10.60 1.46
CA ALA A 482 -14.79 9.70 2.56
C ALA A 482 -15.90 8.72 2.19
N ILE A 483 -15.81 7.52 2.75
CA ILE A 483 -16.89 6.54 2.78
C ILE A 483 -17.77 6.86 3.98
N THR A 484 -19.06 7.06 3.75
CA THR A 484 -20.01 7.46 4.80
C THR A 484 -20.70 6.23 5.39
N ALA A 485 -20.90 6.20 6.71
CA ALA A 485 -21.61 5.13 7.40
C ALA A 485 -23.13 5.40 7.45
N ALA A 486 -23.93 4.34 7.50
CA ALA A 486 -25.37 4.46 7.70
C ALA A 486 -25.68 5.10 9.06
N GLY A 487 -26.03 6.39 9.06
CA GLY A 487 -26.48 7.11 10.27
C GLY A 487 -25.83 8.47 10.55
N SER A 488 -24.84 8.94 9.78
CA SER A 488 -24.34 10.33 9.93
C SER A 488 -25.24 11.32 9.19
N GLY A 489 -26.49 11.46 9.65
CA GLY A 489 -27.33 12.61 9.29
C GLY A 489 -26.63 13.90 9.72
N GLY A 490 -26.62 14.90 8.85
CA GLY A 490 -25.86 16.13 9.00
C GLY A 490 -26.02 16.80 10.37
N GLY A 491 -24.88 16.99 11.04
CA GLY A 491 -24.73 17.89 12.18
C GLY A 491 -23.64 18.90 11.84
N GLY A 492 -24.01 19.98 11.16
CA GLY A 492 -23.16 21.16 11.03
C GLY A 492 -22.95 21.78 12.42
N GLY A 493 -21.79 21.51 13.02
CA GLY A 493 -21.32 22.18 14.24
C GLY A 493 -20.37 23.31 13.89
N GLY A 494 -20.88 24.39 13.29
CA GLY A 494 -20.16 25.65 13.20
C GLY A 494 -20.13 26.31 14.58
N GLY A 495 -18.96 26.35 15.21
CA GLY A 495 -18.69 27.10 16.44
C GLY A 495 -17.66 28.18 16.18
N GLY A 496 -18.03 29.19 15.38
CA GLY A 496 -17.28 30.45 15.27
C GLY A 496 -17.49 31.30 16.52
N GLY A 497 -16.41 31.86 17.03
CA GLY A 497 -16.34 32.57 18.31
C GLY A 497 -16.93 33.98 18.34
N GLY A 498 -16.81 34.59 19.52
CA GLY A 498 -17.04 36.01 19.73
C GLY A 498 -17.06 36.36 21.22
N GLY A 499 -16.14 37.21 21.67
CA GLY A 499 -16.23 37.81 23.00
C GLY A 499 -14.89 38.22 23.61
N GLY A 500 -14.21 39.19 22.99
CA GLY A 500 -13.14 39.91 23.67
C GLY A 500 -13.65 40.70 24.88
N ARG A 501 -12.85 40.75 25.94
CA ARG A 501 -12.82 41.88 26.88
C ARG A 501 -11.39 42.04 27.40
N SER A 502 -10.78 43.14 26.99
CA SER A 502 -9.67 43.73 27.72
C SER A 502 -10.23 44.34 29.01
N SER A 503 -9.48 44.18 30.11
CA SER A 503 -9.48 45.15 31.20
C SER A 503 -8.12 45.06 31.89
N ASN A 504 -7.35 46.13 31.74
CA ASN A 504 -6.30 46.53 32.64
C ASN A 504 -6.79 46.50 34.10
N ALA A 505 -5.96 46.01 35.01
CA ALA A 505 -5.95 46.47 36.39
C ALA A 505 -4.52 46.36 36.95
N THR A 506 -3.87 47.51 36.98
CA THR A 506 -2.77 47.85 37.89
C THR A 506 -3.19 47.67 39.36
N GLY A 507 -2.26 47.27 40.21
CA GLY A 507 -2.25 47.67 41.62
C GLY A 507 -2.13 46.52 42.62
N SER A 508 -0.89 46.16 42.97
CA SER A 508 -0.32 46.03 44.34
C SER A 508 1.04 45.37 44.23
#